data_AF-A0AAD3VPG1-F1
#
_entry.id   AF-A0AAD3VPG1-F1
#
_cell.length_a   1.000
_cell.length_b   1.000
_cell.length_c   1.000
_cell.angle_alpha   90.00
_cell.angle_beta   90.00
_cell.angle_gamma   90.00
#
_symmetry.space_group_name_H-M   'P 1'
#
loop_
_entity.id
_entity.type
_entity.pdbx_description
1 polymer ?
#
loop_
_entity_poly.entity_id
_entity_poly.type
_entity_poly.pdbx_seq_one_letter_code
_entity_poly.pdbx_strand_id
1 'polypeptide(L)'
;MPMLIDGIQIKTPQLKVGTFLITKSERTADGTMTMDIIAEKRRLDLTWPIIRDTDLQQILSLLKSKTFHEVTYPDPDYGEDHTITVYRGDVTTETGHKVEGTRYWRDVSIALIEQ
;
A
#
# COMPACT_ATOMS: atom_id res chain seq x y z
N MET A 1 -14.34 1.08 -7.50
CA MET A 1 -13.67 0.77 -8.79
C MET A 1 -12.52 -0.21 -8.54
N PRO A 2 -12.03 -1.02 -9.51
CA PRO A 2 -10.84 -1.83 -9.29
C PRO A 2 -9.58 -0.96 -9.13
N MET A 3 -8.74 -1.32 -8.17
CA MET A 3 -7.41 -0.73 -7.99
C MET A 3 -6.46 -1.24 -9.08
N LEU A 4 -5.63 -0.34 -9.61
CA LEU A 4 -4.62 -0.65 -10.62
C LEU A 4 -3.21 -0.47 -10.04
N ILE A 5 -2.30 -1.37 -10.37
CA ILE A 5 -0.86 -1.22 -10.14
C ILE A 5 -0.18 -1.32 -11.51
N ASP A 6 0.52 -0.27 -11.93
CA ASP A 6 1.12 -0.16 -13.26
C ASP A 6 0.12 -0.43 -14.41
N GLY A 7 -1.12 0.04 -14.26
CA GLY A 7 -2.20 -0.22 -15.20
C GLY A 7 -2.77 -1.64 -15.17
N ILE A 8 -2.23 -2.55 -14.35
CA ILE A 8 -2.72 -3.92 -14.19
C ILE A 8 -3.73 -3.95 -13.05
N GLN A 9 -4.93 -4.44 -13.35
CA GLN A 9 -5.95 -4.69 -12.35
C GLN A 9 -5.54 -5.85 -11.43
N ILE A 10 -5.52 -5.58 -10.13
CA ILE A 10 -5.28 -6.59 -9.10
C ILE A 10 -6.60 -7.08 -8.50
N LYS A 11 -6.54 -8.18 -7.73
CA LYS A 11 -7.65 -8.57 -6.87
C LYS A 11 -7.97 -7.44 -5.91
N THR A 12 -9.21 -6.95 -5.93
CA THR A 12 -9.64 -5.80 -5.09
C THR A 12 -9.38 -6.06 -3.60
N PRO A 13 -8.55 -5.25 -2.93
CA PRO A 13 -8.33 -5.31 -1.49
C PRO A 13 -9.43 -4.57 -0.73
N GLN A 14 -9.48 -4.78 0.58
CA GLN A 14 -9.95 -3.75 1.50
C GLN A 14 -8.84 -2.71 1.63
N LEU A 15 -9.14 -1.47 1.26
CA LEU A 15 -8.17 -0.38 1.21
C LEU A 15 -8.33 0.53 2.42
N LYS A 16 -7.22 0.78 3.12
CA LYS A 16 -7.10 1.87 4.09
C LYS A 16 -6.10 2.89 3.58
N VAL A 17 -6.55 4.13 3.43
CA VAL A 17 -5.71 5.27 3.03
C VAL A 17 -5.35 6.06 4.29
N GLY A 18 -4.06 6.28 4.51
CA GLY A 18 -3.54 7.16 5.56
C GLY A 18 -2.66 8.26 4.97
N THR A 19 -2.59 9.40 5.67
CA THR A 19 -1.67 10.49 5.33
C THR A 19 -0.67 10.71 6.47
N PHE A 20 0.54 11.13 6.14
CA PHE A 20 1.56 11.48 7.11
C PHE A 20 2.45 12.61 6.59
N LEU A 21 3.00 13.40 7.52
CA LEU A 21 3.92 14.47 7.18
C LEU A 21 5.36 13.94 7.22
N ILE A 22 6.11 14.24 6.17
CA ILE A 22 7.57 14.19 6.20
C ILE A 22 8.03 15.52 6.81
N THR A 23 8.71 15.43 7.95
CA THR A 23 9.10 16.61 8.71
C THR A 23 10.58 16.57 9.07
N LYS A 24 11.22 17.73 9.11
CA LYS A 24 12.50 17.91 9.81
C LYS A 24 12.20 18.65 11.10
N SER A 25 12.68 18.15 12.23
CA SER A 25 12.45 18.82 13.52
C SER A 25 13.73 18.95 14.32
N GLU A 26 13.79 20.03 15.09
CA GLU A 26 14.91 20.36 15.96
C GLU A 26 14.40 20.98 17.28
N ARG A 27 15.32 21.22 18.20
CA ARG A 27 15.03 21.86 19.49
C ARG A 27 15.87 23.11 19.64
N THR A 28 15.21 24.21 20.01
CA THR A 28 15.90 25.45 20.38
C THR A 28 16.65 25.26 21.70
N ALA A 29 17.56 26.18 22.02
CA ALA A 29 18.31 26.14 23.28
C ALA A 29 17.40 26.13 24.53
N ASP A 30 16.22 26.75 24.42
CA ASP A 30 15.20 26.77 25.48
C ASP A 30 14.25 25.55 25.46
N GLY A 31 14.49 24.58 24.57
CA GLY A 31 13.74 23.32 24.49
C GLY A 31 12.46 23.34 23.62
N THR A 32 12.15 24.47 22.98
CA THR A 32 10.99 24.59 22.08
C THR A 32 11.15 23.71 20.84
N MET A 33 10.07 23.06 20.41
CA MET A 33 10.06 22.30 19.14
C MET A 33 9.99 23.25 17.97
N THR A 34 10.91 23.12 17.03
CA THR A 34 10.77 23.70 15.70
C THR A 34 10.62 22.56 14.70
N MET A 35 9.67 22.69 13.78
CA MET A 35 9.36 21.65 12.80
C MET A 35 9.11 22.28 11.42
N ASP A 36 9.87 21.82 10.44
CA ASP A 36 9.65 22.10 9.03
C ASP A 36 8.85 20.95 8.42
N ILE A 37 7.72 21.28 7.80
CA ILE A 37 6.92 20.33 7.02
C ILE A 37 7.50 20.32 5.60
N ILE A 38 8.02 19.17 5.18
CA ILE A 38 8.66 19.00 3.86
C ILE A 38 7.62 18.56 2.83
N ALA A 39 6.80 17.59 3.18
CA ALA A 39 5.74 17.06 2.31
C ALA A 39 4.66 16.36 3.13
N GLU A 40 3.46 16.25 2.57
CA GLU A 40 2.44 15.29 3.01
C GLU A 40 2.44 14.10 2.04
N LYS A 41 2.38 12.89 2.58
CA LYS A 41 2.49 11.64 1.82
C LYS A 41 1.41 10.65 2.19
N ARG A 42 1.05 9.79 1.25
CA ARG A 42 0.05 8.74 1.38
C ARG A 42 0.68 7.40 1.76
N ARG A 43 -0.03 6.64 2.60
CA ARG A 43 0.20 5.22 2.88
C ARG A 43 -1.07 4.47 2.56
N LEU A 44 -0.97 3.45 1.71
CA LEU A 44 -2.06 2.57 1.34
C LEU A 44 -1.83 1.21 1.99
N ASP A 45 -2.65 0.84 2.97
CA ASP A 45 -2.64 -0.50 3.55
C ASP A 45 -3.72 -1.33 2.83
N LEU A 46 -3.27 -2.32 2.06
CA LEU A 46 -4.11 -3.23 1.29
C LEU A 46 -4.28 -4.54 2.05
N THR A 47 -5.52 -4.92 2.34
CA THR A 47 -5.78 -6.18 3.04
C THR A 47 -6.72 -7.11 2.27
N TRP A 48 -6.41 -8.41 2.32
CA TRP A 48 -7.25 -9.48 1.82
C TRP A 48 -7.45 -10.51 2.94
N PRO A 49 -8.67 -10.62 3.52
CA PRO A 49 -8.96 -11.65 4.50
C PRO A 49 -8.73 -13.07 3.95
N ILE A 50 -9.07 -13.27 2.67
CA ILE A 50 -8.81 -14.49 1.92
C ILE A 50 -8.41 -14.12 0.49
N ILE A 51 -7.31 -14.68 0.00
CA ILE A 51 -6.86 -14.52 -1.40
C ILE A 51 -6.34 -15.85 -1.96
N ARG A 52 -6.58 -16.09 -3.26
CA ARG A 52 -6.04 -17.25 -3.98
C ARG A 52 -4.54 -17.09 -4.17
N ASP A 53 -3.83 -18.20 -4.14
CA ASP A 53 -2.38 -18.25 -4.34
C ASP A 53 -1.94 -17.60 -5.66
N THR A 54 -2.66 -17.86 -6.75
CA THR A 54 -2.36 -17.28 -8.08
C THR A 54 -2.50 -15.76 -8.10
N ASP A 55 -3.55 -15.23 -7.47
CA ASP A 55 -3.82 -13.79 -7.42
C ASP A 55 -2.75 -13.09 -6.56
N LEU A 56 -2.41 -13.68 -5.41
CA LEU A 56 -1.35 -13.18 -4.55
C LEU A 56 0.02 -13.23 -5.24
N GLN A 57 0.32 -14.32 -5.94
CA GLN A 57 1.57 -14.47 -6.68
C GLN A 57 1.70 -13.43 -7.79
N GLN A 58 0.61 -13.12 -8.49
CA GLN A 58 0.58 -12.06 -9.50
C GLN A 58 0.91 -10.70 -8.87
N ILE A 59 0.25 -10.34 -7.76
CA ILE A 59 0.49 -9.07 -7.05
C ILE A 59 1.94 -8.97 -6.57
N LEU A 60 2.45 -10.01 -5.91
CA LEU A 60 3.81 -10.01 -5.38
C LEU A 60 4.87 -10.02 -6.49
N SER A 61 4.61 -10.68 -7.62
CA SER A 61 5.52 -10.65 -8.76
C SER A 61 5.56 -9.27 -9.41
N LEU A 62 4.41 -8.62 -9.54
CA LEU A 62 4.30 -7.25 -10.01
C LEU A 62 5.10 -6.30 -9.10
N LEU A 63 4.87 -6.34 -7.79
CA LEU A 63 5.56 -5.49 -6.81
C LEU A 63 7.07 -5.79 -6.64
N LYS A 64 7.55 -6.94 -7.13
CA LYS A 64 8.98 -7.30 -7.14
C LYS A 64 9.68 -6.93 -8.45
N SER A 65 8.92 -6.58 -9.49
CA SER A 65 9.48 -6.31 -10.83
C SER A 65 10.30 -5.01 -10.88
N LYS A 66 10.00 -4.04 -10.01
CA LYS A 66 10.70 -2.76 -9.88
C LYS A 66 10.50 -2.20 -8.47
N THR A 67 11.21 -1.11 -8.15
CA THR A 67 11.13 -0.47 -6.83
C THR A 67 9.91 0.42 -6.67
N PHE A 68 9.51 1.13 -7.73
CA PHE A 68 8.45 2.12 -7.72
C PHE A 68 7.35 1.78 -8.72
N HIS A 69 6.10 1.95 -8.29
CA HIS A 69 4.90 1.58 -9.04
C HIS A 69 3.93 2.75 -9.10
N GLU A 70 3.23 2.89 -10.22
CA GLU A 70 2.09 3.80 -10.32
C GLU A 70 0.83 3.08 -9.84
N VAL A 71 0.11 3.69 -8.90
CA VAL A 71 -1.07 3.09 -8.30
C VAL A 71 -2.25 4.01 -8.43
N THR A 72 -3.32 3.51 -9.04
CA THR A 72 -4.59 4.22 -9.19
C THR A 72 -5.62 3.65 -8.21
N TYR A 73 -6.19 4.51 -7.39
CA TYR A 73 -7.08 4.15 -6.28
C TYR A 73 -8.05 5.31 -5.94
N PRO A 74 -9.17 5.01 -5.26
CA PRO A 74 -10.04 6.05 -4.72
C PRO A 74 -9.40 6.72 -3.50
N ASP A 75 -9.22 8.03 -3.58
CA ASP A 75 -8.68 8.85 -2.49
C ASP A 75 -9.76 9.81 -1.95
N PRO A 76 -9.89 9.96 -0.62
CA PRO A 76 -10.92 10.81 -0.02
C PRO A 76 -10.81 12.30 -0.41
N ASP A 77 -9.62 12.79 -0.75
CA ASP A 77 -9.36 14.19 -1.07
C ASP A 77 -9.39 14.47 -2.58
N TYR A 78 -9.11 13.47 -3.41
CA TYR A 78 -8.94 13.63 -4.87
C TYR A 78 -9.96 12.86 -5.73
N GLY A 79 -10.84 12.07 -5.12
CA GLY A 79 -11.91 11.35 -5.81
C GLY A 79 -11.56 9.91 -6.21
N GLU A 80 -12.30 9.36 -7.16
CA GLU A 80 -12.25 7.92 -7.47
C GLU A 80 -10.99 7.45 -8.22
N ASP A 81 -10.31 8.34 -8.94
CA ASP A 81 -9.22 8.02 -9.86
C ASP A 81 -7.94 8.81 -9.54
N HIS A 82 -7.42 8.66 -8.32
CA HIS A 82 -6.16 9.29 -7.94
C HIS A 82 -4.98 8.35 -8.19
N THR A 83 -3.92 8.86 -8.83
CA THR A 83 -2.71 8.10 -9.15
C THR A 83 -1.49 8.67 -8.44
N ILE A 84 -0.76 7.80 -7.74
CA ILE A 84 0.49 8.15 -7.05
C ILE A 84 1.60 7.16 -7.35
N THR A 85 2.85 7.60 -7.17
CA THR A 85 4.02 6.72 -7.23
C THR A 85 4.34 6.20 -5.83
N VAL A 86 4.38 4.88 -5.68
CA VAL A 86 4.62 4.20 -4.40
C VAL A 86 5.75 3.20 -4.49
N TYR A 87 6.34 2.87 -3.35
CA TYR A 87 7.16 1.68 -3.19
C TYR A 87 6.50 0.70 -2.22
N ARG A 88 6.90 -0.57 -2.32
CA ARG A 88 6.39 -1.65 -1.47
C ARG A 88 7.06 -1.62 -0.10
N GLY A 89 6.25 -1.45 0.94
CA GLY A 89 6.62 -1.65 2.33
C GLY A 89 6.42 -3.11 2.78
N ASP A 90 5.97 -3.26 4.03
CA ASP A 90 5.80 -4.58 4.65
C ASP A 90 4.73 -5.43 3.96
N VAL A 91 4.98 -6.74 3.95
CA VAL A 91 4.00 -7.75 3.51
C VAL A 91 3.88 -8.77 4.62
N THR A 92 2.66 -8.98 5.11
CA THR A 92 2.34 -10.03 6.08
C THR A 92 1.34 -11.00 5.46
N THR A 93 1.52 -12.28 5.74
CA THR A 93 0.62 -13.34 5.26
C THR A 93 0.47 -14.40 6.33
N GLU A 94 -0.72 -14.98 6.44
CA GLU A 94 -0.94 -16.18 7.22
C GLU A 94 -1.21 -17.38 6.33
N THR A 95 -0.72 -18.55 6.76
CA THR A 95 -0.95 -19.80 6.03
C THR A 95 -2.43 -20.15 6.09
N GLY A 96 -3.10 -20.04 4.95
CA GLY A 96 -4.50 -20.43 4.82
C GLY A 96 -4.67 -21.91 4.50
N HIS A 97 -5.83 -22.27 3.94
CA HIS A 97 -6.21 -23.65 3.65
C HIS A 97 -5.97 -24.02 2.18
N LYS A 98 -6.02 -25.32 1.91
CA LYS A 98 -6.16 -25.85 0.55
C LYS A 98 -7.57 -26.39 0.36
N VAL A 99 -8.24 -25.98 -0.70
CA VAL A 99 -9.56 -26.49 -1.10
C VAL A 99 -9.42 -27.02 -2.52
N GLU A 100 -9.70 -28.31 -2.72
CA GLU A 100 -9.61 -28.98 -4.02
C GLU A 100 -8.28 -28.72 -4.76
N GLY A 101 -7.16 -28.77 -4.04
CA GLY A 101 -5.82 -28.52 -4.57
C GLY A 101 -5.43 -27.04 -4.71
N THR A 102 -6.38 -26.11 -4.64
CA THR A 102 -6.11 -24.66 -4.69
C THR A 102 -5.72 -24.13 -3.32
N ARG A 103 -4.57 -23.47 -3.21
CA ARG A 103 -4.12 -22.80 -1.99
C ARG A 103 -4.78 -21.43 -1.85
N TYR A 104 -5.20 -21.13 -0.63
CA TYR A 104 -5.65 -19.81 -0.20
C TYR A 104 -4.76 -19.31 0.94
N TRP A 105 -4.53 -18.00 0.97
CA TRP A 105 -3.84 -17.28 2.04
C TRP A 105 -4.84 -16.49 2.86
N ARG A 106 -4.55 -16.32 4.16
CA ARG A 106 -5.37 -15.54 5.08
C ARG A 106 -4.67 -14.27 5.51
N ASP A 107 -5.49 -13.27 5.83
CA ASP A 107 -5.09 -12.03 6.49
C ASP A 107 -3.84 -11.40 5.86
N VAL A 108 -3.83 -11.39 4.52
CA VAL A 108 -2.73 -10.83 3.75
C VAL A 108 -2.81 -9.31 3.85
N SER A 109 -1.72 -8.68 4.25
CA SER A 109 -1.58 -7.22 4.27
C SER A 109 -0.35 -6.80 3.48
N ILE A 110 -0.50 -5.78 2.65
CA ILE A 110 0.59 -5.17 1.88
C ILE A 110 0.52 -3.66 2.07
N ALA A 111 1.61 -3.06 2.56
CA ALA A 111 1.73 -1.61 2.66
C ALA A 111 2.39 -1.05 1.40
N LEU A 112 1.78 -0.01 0.82
CA LEU A 112 2.37 0.80 -0.24
C LEU A 112 2.55 2.23 0.27
N ILE A 113 3.74 2.79 0.10
CA ILE A 113 4.11 4.08 0.65
C ILE A 113 4.47 5.00 -0.50
N GLU A 114 3.88 6.19 -0.53
CA GLU A 114 4.19 7.20 -1.55
C GLU A 114 5.67 7.61 -1.47
N GLN A 115 6.31 7.71 -2.64
CA GLN A 115 7.69 8.17 -2.79
C GLN A 115 7.83 9.66 -2.44
#